data_AF-A0A661X941-F1
#
_entry.id   AF-A0A661X941-F1
#
_cell.length_a   1.000
_cell.length_b   1.000
_cell.length_c   1.000
_cell.angle_alpha   90.00
_cell.angle_beta   90.00
_cell.angle_gamma   90.00
#
_symmetry.space_group_name_H-M   'P 1'
#
loop_
_entity.id
_entity.type
_entity.pdbx_description
1 polymer ?
#
loop_
_entity_poly.entity_id
_entity_poly.type
_entity_poly.pdbx_seq_one_letter_code
_entity_poly.pdbx_strand_id
1 'polypeptide(L)'
;ILDMPPKVLDMEHYTYNFEQAVCMQQAMDDDIKIQIIIGKAGTGKTHIAMAAALEKVFKERKYDSIKLIKPVITKSRLGEDIGFLPGSVKRKLLPKMRPFVEKLRMFTKDGSEESYKKLIDSGVIELLNLADIRGADLANSFVIFDEAQNANPFQMRTLGTRLGEDTKLIVLGDPTQIDSVYLDKFSNALIYLYENALQNPTPFLAHICLVQMVRSHTSQWFEKNFQPGR
;
A
#
# COMPACT_ATOMS: atom_id res chain seq x y z
N ILE A 1 18.76 5.75 10.82
CA ILE A 1 17.62 6.71 10.87
C ILE A 1 16.34 6.04 11.35
N LEU A 2 16.21 4.72 11.25
CA LEU A 2 15.14 3.95 11.88
C LEU A 2 15.73 2.98 12.90
N ASP A 3 15.84 3.43 14.16
CA ASP A 3 16.18 2.59 15.33
C ASP A 3 14.90 1.99 15.95
N MET A 4 13.80 1.95 15.21
CA MET A 4 12.61 1.21 15.60
C MET A 4 12.43 0.06 14.62
N PRO A 5 12.65 -1.20 15.05
CA PRO A 5 12.19 -2.32 14.27
C PRO A 5 10.66 -2.19 14.11
N PRO A 6 10.14 -2.54 12.92
CA PRO A 6 8.72 -2.49 12.62
C PRO A 6 7.92 -3.26 13.68
N LYS A 7 6.79 -2.71 14.14
CA LYS A 7 5.97 -3.37 15.17
C LYS A 7 5.51 -4.73 14.65
N VAL A 8 6.06 -5.79 15.23
CA VAL A 8 5.58 -7.16 15.04
C VAL A 8 5.45 -7.86 16.38
N LEU A 9 4.40 -8.66 16.52
CA LEU A 9 4.18 -9.62 17.61
C LEU A 9 5.16 -10.80 17.49
N ASP A 10 6.43 -10.54 17.77
CA ASP A 10 7.16 -11.37 18.72
C ASP A 10 7.33 -10.48 19.97
N MET A 11 6.58 -10.78 21.04
CA MET A 11 6.62 -9.99 22.28
C MET A 11 7.99 -10.05 22.97
N GLU A 12 8.86 -10.99 22.58
CA GLU A 12 10.22 -11.14 23.10
C GLU A 12 11.29 -10.57 22.15
N HIS A 13 11.16 -10.70 20.82
CA HIS A 13 12.25 -10.39 19.87
C HIS A 13 11.96 -9.35 18.78
N TYR A 14 10.79 -8.69 18.76
CA TYR A 14 10.47 -7.67 17.73
C TYR A 14 10.66 -8.19 16.28
N THR A 15 10.36 -9.46 16.03
CA THR A 15 10.61 -10.12 14.73
C THR A 15 9.32 -10.37 13.97
N TYR A 16 9.37 -10.30 12.64
CA TYR A 16 8.27 -10.66 11.76
C TYR A 16 7.73 -12.07 12.03
N ASN A 17 6.40 -12.27 11.99
CA ASN A 17 5.88 -13.64 11.85
C ASN A 17 6.34 -14.21 10.50
N PHE A 18 6.32 -15.53 10.31
CA PHE A 18 6.87 -16.16 9.12
C PHE A 18 6.34 -15.57 7.80
N GLU A 19 5.02 -15.36 7.70
CA GLU A 19 4.39 -14.76 6.52
C GLU A 19 4.92 -13.34 6.25
N GLN A 20 5.04 -12.54 7.32
CA GLN A 20 5.55 -11.18 7.23
C GLN A 20 7.06 -11.14 6.95
N ALA A 21 7.82 -12.13 7.40
CA ALA A 21 9.26 -12.25 7.15
C ALA A 21 9.51 -12.54 5.67
N VAL A 22 8.77 -13.51 5.10
CA VAL A 22 8.81 -13.80 3.67
C VAL A 22 8.33 -12.59 2.86
N CYS A 23 7.27 -11.91 3.32
CA CYS A 23 6.77 -10.69 2.69
C CYS A 23 7.84 -9.60 2.63
N MET A 24 8.56 -9.37 3.74
CA MET A 24 9.65 -8.39 3.79
C MET A 24 10.82 -8.82 2.90
N GLN A 25 11.21 -10.09 2.93
CA GLN A 25 12.29 -10.61 2.08
C GLN A 25 11.99 -10.38 0.59
N GLN A 26 10.79 -10.73 0.14
CA GLN A 26 10.34 -10.45 -1.24
C GLN A 26 10.33 -8.95 -1.58
N ALA A 27 9.94 -8.10 -0.61
CA ALA A 27 9.95 -6.64 -0.80
C ALA A 27 11.37 -6.07 -0.91
N MET A 28 12.35 -6.69 -0.25
CA MET A 28 13.76 -6.27 -0.27
C MET A 28 14.58 -6.89 -1.40
N ASP A 29 14.10 -7.97 -2.01
CA ASP A 29 14.78 -8.64 -3.14
C ASP A 29 14.72 -7.78 -4.41
N ASP A 30 15.88 -7.41 -4.95
CA ASP A 30 15.99 -6.55 -6.13
C ASP A 30 15.56 -7.25 -7.43
N ASP A 31 15.58 -8.58 -7.48
CA ASP A 31 15.15 -9.35 -8.65
C ASP A 31 13.62 -9.39 -8.75
N ILE A 32 12.93 -9.29 -7.60
CA ILE A 32 11.47 -9.15 -7.54
C ILE A 32 11.10 -7.70 -7.79
N LYS A 33 10.61 -7.40 -9.00
CA LYS A 33 10.14 -6.07 -9.40
C LYS A 33 8.68 -5.81 -9.02
N ILE A 34 7.86 -6.85 -8.98
CA ILE A 34 6.44 -6.74 -8.62
C ILE A 34 6.15 -7.70 -7.48
N GLN A 35 5.58 -7.18 -6.39
CA GLN A 35 5.09 -8.00 -5.28
C GLN A 35 3.60 -7.76 -5.08
N ILE A 36 2.82 -8.83 -5.03
CA ILE A 36 1.38 -8.80 -4.73
C ILE A 36 1.18 -9.29 -3.30
N ILE A 37 0.62 -8.44 -2.44
CA ILE A 37 0.37 -8.75 -1.03
C ILE A 37 -1.14 -8.74 -0.77
N ILE A 38 -1.73 -9.91 -0.59
CA ILE A 38 -3.14 -10.09 -0.22
C ILE A 38 -3.22 -10.33 1.27
N GLY A 39 -4.23 -9.78 1.96
CA GLY A 39 -4.50 -10.15 3.34
C GLY A 39 -5.49 -9.22 4.03
N LYS A 40 -5.96 -9.60 5.21
CA LYS A 40 -6.94 -8.80 5.96
C LYS A 40 -6.37 -7.51 6.55
N ALA A 41 -7.22 -6.55 6.93
CA ALA A 41 -6.76 -5.41 7.72
C ALA A 41 -6.09 -5.86 9.04
N GLY A 42 -4.93 -5.28 9.36
CA GLY A 42 -4.15 -5.64 10.56
C GLY A 42 -3.13 -6.76 10.36
N THR A 43 -2.93 -7.28 9.14
CA THR A 43 -1.87 -8.27 8.85
C THR A 43 -0.51 -7.63 8.55
N GLY A 44 -0.39 -6.29 8.61
CA GLY A 44 0.90 -5.59 8.47
C GLY A 44 1.33 -5.21 7.05
N LYS A 45 0.53 -5.53 6.01
CA LYS A 45 0.85 -5.27 4.57
C LYS A 45 1.48 -3.89 4.30
N THR A 46 0.75 -2.82 4.64
CA THR A 46 1.23 -1.45 4.40
C THR A 46 2.48 -1.11 5.21
N HIS A 47 2.59 -1.64 6.43
CA HIS A 47 3.72 -1.35 7.30
C HIS A 47 5.01 -1.95 6.75
N ILE A 48 4.94 -3.21 6.29
CA ILE A 48 6.06 -3.92 5.64
C ILE A 48 6.46 -3.21 4.35
N ALA A 49 5.49 -2.89 3.48
CA ALA A 49 5.75 -2.20 2.22
C ALA A 49 6.44 -0.84 2.44
N MET A 50 5.97 -0.06 3.44
CA MET A 50 6.58 1.22 3.77
C MET A 50 7.99 1.07 4.37
N ALA A 51 8.20 0.10 5.26
CA ALA A 51 9.52 -0.17 5.83
C ALA A 51 10.52 -0.54 4.73
N ALA A 52 10.14 -1.40 3.80
CA ALA A 52 10.98 -1.76 2.65
C ALA A 52 11.28 -0.55 1.75
N ALA A 53 10.26 0.27 1.44
CA ALA A 53 10.44 1.47 0.64
C ALA A 53 11.42 2.46 1.28
N LEU A 54 11.28 2.70 2.58
CA LEU A 54 12.16 3.59 3.33
C LEU A 54 13.60 3.06 3.39
N GLU A 55 13.78 1.75 3.59
CA GLU A 55 15.10 1.12 3.56
C GLU A 55 15.76 1.31 2.20
N LYS A 56 15.05 0.97 1.12
CA LYS A 56 15.55 1.03 -0.25
C LYS A 56 15.87 2.45 -0.70
N VAL A 57 15.05 3.43 -0.33
CA VAL A 57 15.24 4.84 -0.75
C VAL A 57 16.27 5.55 0.13
N PHE A 58 16.16 5.47 1.46
CA PHE A 58 16.98 6.30 2.35
C PHE A 58 18.29 5.63 2.78
N LYS A 59 18.32 4.30 2.95
CA LYS A 59 19.54 3.59 3.36
C LYS A 59 20.34 3.06 2.19
N GLU A 60 19.68 2.29 1.31
CA GLU A 60 20.35 1.68 0.16
C GLU A 60 20.52 2.64 -1.03
N ARG A 61 19.70 3.71 -1.09
CA ARG A 61 19.65 4.65 -2.22
C ARG A 61 19.45 3.96 -3.57
N LYS A 62 18.66 2.88 -3.56
CA LYS A 62 18.32 2.08 -4.75
C LYS A 62 17.29 2.78 -5.64
N TYR A 63 16.38 3.55 -5.03
CA TYR A 63 15.36 4.33 -5.70
C TYR A 63 15.43 5.78 -5.22
N ASP A 64 15.05 6.71 -6.08
CA ASP A 64 15.12 8.14 -5.81
C ASP A 64 13.91 8.64 -4.98
N SER A 65 12.77 7.95 -5.12
CA SER A 65 11.50 8.38 -4.53
C SER A 65 10.60 7.22 -4.13
N ILE A 66 9.68 7.50 -3.22
CA ILE A 66 8.57 6.63 -2.82
C ILE A 66 7.28 7.22 -3.38
N LYS A 67 6.52 6.44 -4.15
CA LYS A 67 5.23 6.86 -4.71
C LYS A 67 4.12 6.06 -4.09
N LEU A 68 3.28 6.71 -3.30
CA LEU A 68 2.12 6.09 -2.66
C LEU A 68 0.87 6.37 -3.49
N ILE A 69 0.26 5.30 -4.00
CA ILE A 69 -0.89 5.36 -4.91
C ILE A 69 -2.09 4.69 -4.24
N LYS A 70 -3.27 5.32 -4.30
CA LYS A 70 -4.57 4.71 -3.95
C LYS A 70 -5.63 5.01 -5.01
N PRO A 71 -6.61 4.12 -5.22
CA PRO A 71 -7.77 4.43 -6.04
C PRO A 71 -8.69 5.45 -5.35
N VAL A 72 -9.38 6.27 -6.15
CA VAL A 72 -10.45 7.13 -5.66
C VAL A 72 -11.72 6.31 -5.57
N ILE A 73 -12.29 6.20 -4.38
CA ILE A 73 -13.53 5.47 -4.13
C ILE A 73 -14.67 6.49 -4.13
N THR A 74 -15.53 6.41 -5.13
CA THR A 74 -16.80 7.14 -5.17
C THR A 74 -17.85 6.31 -4.44
N LYS A 75 -18.42 6.86 -3.36
CA LYS A 75 -19.36 6.12 -2.49
C LYS A 75 -20.84 6.32 -2.89
N SER A 76 -21.12 7.15 -3.90
CA SER A 76 -22.49 7.51 -4.29
C SER A 76 -22.94 6.82 -5.60
N ARG A 77 -24.15 6.23 -5.58
CA ARG A 77 -24.91 5.82 -6.78
C ARG A 77 -25.71 6.96 -7.43
N LEU A 78 -25.82 8.12 -6.78
CA LEU A 78 -26.73 9.22 -7.12
C LEU A 78 -26.05 10.60 -7.23
N GLY A 79 -24.72 10.66 -7.32
CA GLY A 79 -24.03 11.89 -7.72
C GLY A 79 -23.88 12.96 -6.63
N GLU A 80 -23.71 12.57 -5.37
CA GLU A 80 -23.20 13.49 -4.35
C GLU A 80 -21.96 12.88 -3.67
N ASP A 81 -20.86 12.81 -4.42
CA ASP A 81 -19.56 12.88 -3.77
C ASP A 81 -19.44 14.32 -3.26
N ILE A 82 -19.16 14.47 -1.96
CA ILE A 82 -18.84 15.73 -1.28
C ILE A 82 -18.18 16.68 -2.28
N GLY A 83 -18.93 17.73 -2.61
CA GLY A 83 -18.65 18.63 -3.71
C GLY A 83 -17.19 19.09 -3.71
N PHE A 84 -16.72 19.43 -4.90
CA PHE A 84 -15.45 20.12 -5.15
C PHE A 84 -15.13 21.10 -4.02
N LEU A 85 -14.38 20.65 -3.00
CA LEU A 85 -13.88 21.56 -1.98
C LEU A 85 -12.93 22.52 -2.71
N PRO A 86 -13.18 23.84 -2.78
CA PRO A 86 -12.23 24.74 -3.40
C PRO A 86 -10.89 24.67 -2.65
N GLY A 87 -9.80 24.35 -3.37
CA GLY A 87 -8.47 24.17 -2.76
C GLY A 87 -7.49 23.40 -3.65
N SER A 88 -6.19 23.49 -3.35
CA SER A 88 -5.14 22.77 -4.06
C SER A 88 -5.35 21.25 -3.99
N VAL A 89 -4.95 20.52 -5.04
CA VAL A 89 -5.05 19.04 -5.14
C VAL A 89 -4.51 18.37 -3.87
N LYS A 90 -3.39 18.89 -3.34
CA LYS A 90 -2.75 18.43 -2.11
C LYS A 90 -3.67 18.52 -0.87
N ARG A 91 -4.46 19.60 -0.73
CA ARG A 91 -5.39 19.80 0.40
C ARG A 91 -6.56 18.80 0.37
N LYS A 92 -6.96 18.35 -0.83
CA LYS A 92 -8.00 17.32 -1.02
C LYS A 92 -7.49 15.91 -0.80
N LEU A 93 -6.23 15.66 -1.16
CA LEU A 93 -5.62 14.33 -1.11
C LEU A 93 -5.16 13.95 0.30
N LEU A 94 -4.59 14.91 1.04
CA LEU A 94 -4.03 14.67 2.38
C LEU A 94 -5.01 13.99 3.36
N PRO A 95 -6.30 14.38 3.46
CA PRO A 95 -7.25 13.68 4.34
C PRO A 95 -7.44 12.21 3.97
N LYS A 96 -7.49 11.87 2.68
CA LYS A 96 -7.63 10.49 2.20
C LYS A 96 -6.35 9.68 2.43
N MET A 97 -5.20 10.34 2.43
CA MET A 97 -3.89 9.73 2.67
C MET A 97 -3.46 9.76 4.14
N ARG A 98 -4.30 10.26 5.04
CA ARG A 98 -3.98 10.39 6.47
C ARG A 98 -3.48 9.09 7.11
N PRO A 99 -4.06 7.90 6.84
CA PRO A 99 -3.53 6.65 7.40
C PRO A 99 -2.06 6.37 7.00
N PHE A 100 -1.64 6.81 5.82
CA PHE A 100 -0.23 6.71 5.42
C PHE A 100 0.64 7.74 6.11
N VAL A 101 0.17 8.98 6.21
CA VAL A 101 0.90 10.04 6.90
C VAL A 101 1.16 9.63 8.36
N GLU A 102 0.16 9.04 9.02
CA GLU A 102 0.30 8.51 10.37
C GLU A 102 1.33 7.38 10.44
N LYS A 103 1.35 6.46 9.47
CA LYS A 103 2.40 5.42 9.38
C LYS A 103 3.79 6.02 9.10
N LEU A 104 3.91 7.03 8.23
CA LEU A 104 5.17 7.70 7.92
C LEU A 104 5.74 8.39 9.16
N ARG A 105 4.89 9.01 9.99
CA ARG A 105 5.31 9.60 11.27
C ARG A 105 5.97 8.58 12.19
N MET A 106 5.52 7.33 12.20
CA MET A 106 6.15 6.26 12.98
C MET A 106 7.58 5.95 12.54
N PHE A 107 7.95 6.34 11.32
CA PHE A 107 9.26 6.12 10.73
C PHE A 107 10.15 7.39 10.70
N THR A 108 9.64 8.54 11.14
CA THR A 108 10.45 9.76 11.29
C THR A 108 11.00 9.85 12.71
N LYS A 109 12.31 10.13 12.86
CA LYS A 109 13.04 10.12 14.15
C LYS A 109 12.38 10.91 15.29
N ASP A 110 11.70 12.00 14.97
CA ASP A 110 11.08 12.92 15.91
C ASP A 110 9.55 12.84 15.90
N GLY A 111 8.96 12.02 15.01
CA GLY A 111 7.50 11.92 14.82
C GLY A 111 6.84 13.25 14.43
N SER A 112 7.63 14.28 14.11
CA SER A 112 7.16 15.65 13.99
C SER A 112 6.40 15.84 12.69
N GLU A 113 5.50 16.81 12.71
CA GLU A 113 4.73 17.13 11.53
C GLU A 113 5.59 17.77 10.43
N GLU A 114 6.60 18.52 10.84
CA GLU A 114 7.58 19.14 9.96
C GLU A 114 8.41 18.10 9.21
N SER A 115 8.79 16.99 9.84
CA SER A 115 9.66 15.98 9.25
C SER A 115 9.05 15.28 8.04
N TYR A 116 7.83 14.74 8.15
CA TYR A 116 7.20 14.08 7.00
C TYR A 116 6.75 15.10 5.95
N LYS A 117 6.35 16.32 6.34
CA LYS A 117 6.01 17.38 5.39
C LYS A 117 7.21 17.75 4.52
N LYS A 118 8.41 17.87 5.09
CA LYS A 118 9.65 18.10 4.31
C LYS A 118 9.88 17.01 3.28
N LEU A 119 9.66 15.74 3.62
CA LEU A 119 9.79 14.63 2.67
C LEU A 119 8.78 14.74 1.51
N ILE A 120 7.53 15.09 1.82
CA ILE A 120 6.49 15.30 0.80
C ILE A 120 6.78 16.55 -0.05
N ASP A 121 7.20 17.64 0.57
CA ASP A 121 7.49 18.91 -0.09
C ASP A 121 8.73 18.82 -0.98
N SER A 122 9.71 17.99 -0.60
CA SER A 122 10.90 17.70 -1.42
C SER A 122 10.63 16.80 -2.63
N GLY A 123 9.46 16.16 -2.71
CA GLY A 123 9.14 15.18 -3.75
C GLY A 123 9.74 13.78 -3.55
N VAL A 124 10.54 13.56 -2.49
CA VAL A 124 11.06 12.22 -2.17
C VAL A 124 9.92 11.25 -1.83
N ILE A 125 8.85 11.75 -1.21
CA ILE A 125 7.61 10.98 -1.01
C ILE A 125 6.46 11.67 -1.72
N GLU A 126 5.94 11.01 -2.76
CA GLU A 126 4.79 11.50 -3.51
C GLU A 126 3.52 10.75 -3.12
N LEU A 127 2.44 11.51 -2.90
CA LEU A 127 1.11 10.97 -2.68
C LEU A 127 0.31 11.19 -3.97
N LEU A 128 -0.19 10.13 -4.58
CA LEU A 128 -0.88 10.18 -5.88
C LEU A 128 -2.23 9.46 -5.80
N ASN A 129 -3.23 9.98 -6.50
CA ASN A 129 -4.41 9.17 -6.82
C ASN A 129 -4.14 8.32 -8.05
N LEU A 130 -4.78 7.15 -8.11
CA LEU A 130 -4.75 6.31 -9.30
C LEU A 130 -5.28 7.01 -10.56
N ALA A 131 -6.15 8.02 -10.42
CA ALA A 131 -6.64 8.80 -11.56
C ALA A 131 -5.56 9.70 -12.19
N ASP A 132 -4.57 10.12 -11.40
CA ASP A 132 -3.57 11.11 -11.79
C ASP A 132 -2.32 10.46 -12.41
N ILE A 133 -2.19 9.13 -12.36
CA ILE A 133 -1.00 8.38 -12.81
C ILE A 133 -0.68 8.56 -14.30
N ARG A 134 -1.66 8.96 -15.12
CA ARG A 134 -1.46 9.07 -16.57
C ARG A 134 -0.46 10.15 -16.95
N GLY A 135 -0.27 11.16 -16.09
CA GLY A 135 0.75 12.19 -16.25
C GLY A 135 1.94 12.03 -15.30
N ALA A 136 2.00 10.95 -14.53
CA ALA A 136 3.09 10.70 -13.60
C ALA A 136 4.17 9.85 -14.26
N ASP A 137 5.43 10.24 -14.07
CA ASP A 137 6.59 9.39 -14.31
C ASP A 137 6.81 8.53 -13.07
N LEU A 138 6.92 7.20 -13.22
CA LEU A 138 7.15 6.27 -12.12
C LEU A 138 8.56 5.64 -12.16
N ALA A 139 9.44 6.07 -13.07
CA ALA A 139 10.81 5.56 -13.15
C ALA A 139 11.60 5.80 -11.85
N ASN A 140 12.62 4.97 -11.61
CA ASN A 140 13.54 5.07 -10.46
C ASN A 140 12.84 5.19 -9.10
N SER A 141 11.66 4.57 -8.95
CA SER A 141 10.83 4.76 -7.76
C SER A 141 10.37 3.45 -7.11
N PHE A 142 10.18 3.52 -5.80
CA PHE A 142 9.50 2.49 -5.03
C PHE A 142 8.01 2.83 -4.94
N VAL A 143 7.19 2.15 -5.72
CA VAL A 143 5.75 2.38 -5.84
C VAL A 143 5.00 1.44 -4.90
N ILE A 144 4.14 2.01 -4.05
CA ILE A 144 3.20 1.27 -3.19
C ILE A 144 1.79 1.59 -3.68
N PHE A 145 1.13 0.61 -4.27
CA PHE A 145 -0.27 0.71 -4.67
C PHE A 145 -1.17 0.02 -3.65
N ASP A 146 -1.86 0.81 -2.84
CA ASP A 146 -2.68 0.35 -1.71
C ASP A 146 -4.18 0.42 -2.02
N GLU A 147 -4.94 -0.43 -1.33
CA GLU A 147 -6.36 -0.69 -1.59
C GLU A 147 -6.63 -1.09 -3.04
N ALA A 148 -5.76 -1.92 -3.64
CA ALA A 148 -5.88 -2.29 -5.04
C ALA A 148 -7.20 -2.99 -5.40
N GLN A 149 -7.91 -3.58 -4.42
CA GLN A 149 -9.24 -4.14 -4.61
C GLN A 149 -10.31 -3.10 -5.01
N ASN A 150 -10.02 -1.82 -4.79
CA ASN A 150 -10.92 -0.71 -5.13
C ASN A 150 -10.64 -0.12 -6.53
N ALA A 151 -9.75 -0.73 -7.31
CA ALA A 151 -9.49 -0.36 -8.71
C ALA A 151 -10.02 -1.43 -9.68
N ASN A 152 -10.30 -1.02 -10.91
CA ASN A 152 -10.65 -1.95 -11.99
C ASN A 152 -9.39 -2.42 -12.78
N PRO A 153 -9.46 -3.53 -13.52
CA PRO A 153 -8.32 -4.06 -14.28
C PRO A 153 -7.73 -3.08 -15.29
N PHE A 154 -8.55 -2.20 -15.87
CA PHE A 154 -8.08 -1.18 -16.81
C PHE A 154 -7.20 -0.12 -16.12
N GLN A 155 -7.55 0.30 -14.91
CA GLN A 155 -6.73 1.20 -14.11
C GLN A 155 -5.42 0.53 -13.68
N MET A 156 -5.45 -0.75 -13.31
CA MET A 156 -4.23 -1.52 -13.01
C MET A 156 -3.31 -1.62 -14.23
N ARG A 157 -3.87 -1.91 -15.41
CA ARG A 157 -3.11 -1.90 -16.66
C ARG A 157 -2.48 -0.53 -16.94
N THR A 158 -3.25 0.54 -16.73
CA THR A 158 -2.75 1.92 -16.87
C THR A 158 -1.56 2.17 -15.95
N LEU A 159 -1.64 1.74 -14.69
CA LEU A 159 -0.53 1.83 -13.73
C LEU A 159 0.69 1.03 -14.19
N GLY A 160 0.50 -0.23 -14.57
CA GLY A 160 1.57 -1.11 -15.04
C GLY A 160 2.32 -0.53 -16.24
N THR A 161 1.62 0.06 -17.21
CA THR A 161 2.24 0.67 -18.40
C THR A 161 3.01 1.97 -18.12
N ARG A 162 2.96 2.49 -16.89
CA ARG A 162 3.70 3.68 -16.45
C ARG A 162 4.93 3.35 -15.61
N LEU A 163 5.10 2.09 -15.21
CA LEU A 163 6.32 1.66 -14.52
C LEU A 163 7.50 1.81 -15.49
N GLY A 164 8.46 2.65 -15.12
CA GLY A 164 9.67 2.87 -15.90
C GLY A 164 10.75 1.83 -15.58
N GLU A 165 11.95 2.05 -16.11
CA GLU A 165 13.13 1.32 -15.67
C GLU A 165 13.37 1.55 -14.17
N ASP A 166 14.05 0.58 -13.54
CA ASP A 166 14.42 0.60 -12.12
C ASP A 166 13.27 1.01 -11.18
N THR A 167 12.10 0.43 -11.41
CA THR A 167 10.92 0.62 -10.57
C THR A 167 10.58 -0.66 -9.81
N LYS A 168 10.21 -0.53 -8.54
CA LYS A 168 9.60 -1.62 -7.77
C LYS A 168 8.15 -1.30 -7.45
N LEU A 169 7.26 -2.23 -7.74
CA LEU A 169 5.83 -2.10 -7.47
C LEU A 169 5.40 -3.10 -6.39
N ILE A 170 4.90 -2.58 -5.27
CA ILE A 170 4.21 -3.38 -4.25
C ILE A 170 2.72 -3.09 -4.35
N VAL A 171 1.93 -4.09 -4.71
CA VAL A 171 0.46 -4.02 -4.78
C VAL A 171 -0.10 -4.67 -3.53
N LEU A 172 -0.91 -3.95 -2.77
CA LEU A 172 -1.49 -4.43 -1.52
C LEU A 172 -3.00 -4.20 -1.49
N GLY A 173 -3.71 -5.16 -0.88
CA GLY A 173 -5.16 -5.01 -0.67
C GLY A 173 -5.79 -6.15 0.11
N ASP A 174 -7.09 -6.00 0.36
CA ASP A 174 -7.94 -6.96 1.06
C ASP A 174 -9.17 -7.25 0.20
N PRO A 175 -9.27 -8.42 -0.47
CA PRO A 175 -10.41 -8.74 -1.33
C PRO A 175 -11.73 -8.88 -0.57
N THR A 176 -11.72 -8.90 0.76
CA THR A 176 -12.94 -8.92 1.59
C THR A 176 -13.45 -7.52 1.94
N GLN A 177 -12.67 -6.47 1.68
CA GLN A 177 -13.02 -5.07 1.96
C GLN A 177 -13.05 -4.25 0.67
N ILE A 178 -14.08 -4.49 -0.14
CA ILE A 178 -14.32 -3.74 -1.38
C ILE A 178 -15.30 -2.62 -1.07
N ASP A 179 -14.82 -1.39 -1.14
CA ASP A 179 -15.63 -0.20 -0.89
C ASP A 179 -16.32 0.32 -2.16
N SER A 180 -15.79 -0.03 -3.34
CA SER A 180 -16.36 0.39 -4.62
C SER A 180 -17.66 -0.35 -4.90
N VAL A 181 -18.75 0.39 -5.11
CA VAL A 181 -20.08 -0.17 -5.43
C VAL A 181 -20.18 -0.78 -6.84
N TYR A 182 -19.16 -0.59 -7.67
CA TYR A 182 -19.08 -1.07 -9.05
C TYR A 182 -18.16 -2.29 -9.22
N LEU A 183 -17.51 -2.72 -8.14
CA LEU A 183 -16.57 -3.84 -8.15
C LEU A 183 -17.06 -4.93 -7.21
N ASP A 184 -16.73 -6.16 -7.56
CA ASP A 184 -16.93 -7.31 -6.71
C ASP A 184 -15.60 -8.06 -6.51
N LYS A 185 -15.64 -9.13 -5.72
CA LYS A 185 -14.47 -9.93 -5.37
C LYS A 185 -13.81 -10.67 -6.54
N PHE A 186 -14.42 -10.68 -7.72
CA PHE A 186 -13.91 -11.32 -8.93
C PHE A 186 -13.57 -10.33 -10.04
N SER A 187 -14.12 -9.11 -10.00
CA SER A 187 -13.96 -8.11 -11.06
C SER A 187 -12.96 -6.98 -10.72
N ASN A 188 -12.27 -7.06 -9.58
CA ASN A 188 -11.31 -6.03 -9.16
C ASN A 188 -9.87 -6.30 -9.61
N ALA A 189 -9.08 -5.22 -9.64
CA ALA A 189 -7.69 -5.23 -10.09
C ALA A 189 -6.75 -6.11 -9.27
N LEU A 190 -6.94 -6.20 -7.95
CA LEU A 190 -6.07 -7.00 -7.07
C LEU A 190 -6.17 -8.49 -7.43
N ILE A 191 -7.40 -9.00 -7.53
CA ILE A 191 -7.66 -10.41 -7.86
C ILE A 191 -7.27 -10.71 -9.29
N TYR A 192 -7.59 -9.82 -10.23
CA TYR A 192 -7.19 -9.98 -11.62
C TYR A 192 -5.66 -10.08 -11.78
N LEU A 193 -4.90 -9.21 -11.10
CA LEU A 193 -3.44 -9.24 -11.13
C LEU A 193 -2.89 -10.53 -10.50
N TYR A 194 -3.47 -10.97 -9.38
CA TYR A 194 -3.09 -12.20 -8.70
C TYR A 194 -3.34 -13.44 -9.56
N GLU A 195 -4.53 -13.57 -10.17
CA GLU A 195 -4.86 -14.69 -11.05
C GLU A 195 -3.96 -14.71 -12.29
N ASN A 196 -3.70 -13.54 -12.89
CA ASN A 196 -2.81 -13.44 -14.04
C ASN A 196 -1.38 -13.86 -13.69
N ALA A 197 -0.89 -13.49 -12.50
CA ALA A 197 0.41 -13.90 -11.99
C ALA A 197 0.53 -15.42 -11.78
N LEU A 198 -0.55 -16.08 -11.34
CA LEU A 198 -0.57 -17.54 -11.22
C LEU A 198 -0.56 -18.24 -12.58
N GLN A 199 -1.28 -17.69 -13.55
CA GLN A 199 -1.36 -18.25 -14.91
C GLN A 199 -0.11 -17.98 -15.74
N ASN A 200 0.59 -16.87 -15.47
CA ASN A 200 1.76 -16.41 -16.21
C ASN A 200 2.92 -16.14 -15.24
N PRO A 201 3.50 -17.19 -14.62
CA PRO A 201 4.57 -17.01 -13.65
C PRO A 201 5.82 -16.42 -14.32
N THR A 202 6.41 -15.41 -13.70
CA THR A 202 7.67 -14.80 -14.14
C THR A 202 8.63 -14.61 -12.96
N PRO A 203 9.97 -14.65 -13.18
CA PRO A 203 10.93 -14.54 -12.09
C PRO A 203 10.88 -13.21 -11.32
N PHE A 204 10.46 -12.13 -11.97
CA PHE A 204 10.41 -10.79 -11.37
C PHE A 204 9.12 -10.53 -10.58
N LEU A 205 8.20 -11.49 -10.53
CA LEU A 205 6.90 -11.34 -9.89
C LEU A 205 6.79 -12.31 -8.72
N ALA A 206 6.49 -11.78 -7.54
CA ALA A 206 6.15 -12.56 -6.35
C ALA A 206 4.74 -12.24 -5.85
N HIS A 207 4.12 -13.19 -5.17
CA HIS A 207 2.87 -12.98 -4.48
C HIS A 207 2.89 -13.66 -3.11
N ILE A 208 2.18 -13.08 -2.15
CA ILE A 208 2.04 -13.63 -0.81
C ILE A 208 0.67 -13.29 -0.21
N CYS A 209 0.11 -14.23 0.55
CA CYS A 209 -1.09 -14.02 1.34
C CYS A 209 -0.71 -13.94 2.83
N LEU A 210 -1.05 -12.84 3.47
CA LEU A 210 -0.92 -12.67 4.92
C LEU A 210 -2.25 -13.01 5.59
N VAL A 211 -2.26 -14.10 6.33
CA VAL A 211 -3.44 -14.63 7.03
C VAL A 211 -3.40 -14.21 8.50
N GLN A 212 -2.23 -14.20 9.11
CA GLN A 212 -2.07 -13.91 10.53
C GLN A 212 -2.25 -12.41 10.82
N MET A 213 -3.32 -12.08 11.55
CA MET A 213 -3.57 -10.72 12.02
C MET A 213 -2.78 -10.41 13.28
N VAL A 214 -2.08 -9.28 13.25
CA VAL A 214 -1.35 -8.73 14.38
C VAL A 214 -2.25 -7.70 15.05
N ARG A 215 -3.12 -8.16 15.96
CA ARG A 215 -4.09 -7.30 16.66
C ARG A 215 -4.08 -7.57 18.16
N SER A 216 -4.46 -6.56 18.94
CA SER A 216 -4.63 -6.71 20.39
C SER A 216 -5.72 -7.74 20.72
N HIS A 217 -5.63 -8.34 21.91
CA HIS A 217 -6.64 -9.27 22.42
C HIS A 217 -8.06 -8.68 22.36
N THR A 218 -8.21 -7.37 22.61
CA THR A 218 -9.49 -6.66 22.50
C THR A 218 -10.05 -6.69 21.08
N SER A 219 -9.25 -6.39 20.06
CA SER A 219 -9.77 -6.41 18.68
C SER A 219 -10.06 -7.81 18.18
N GLN A 220 -9.30 -8.82 18.62
CA GLN A 220 -9.59 -10.23 18.31
C GLN A 220 -10.94 -10.65 18.94
N TRP A 221 -11.20 -10.20 20.17
CA TRP A 221 -12.48 -10.43 20.83
C TRP A 221 -13.64 -9.81 20.04
N PHE A 222 -13.54 -8.56 19.59
CA PHE A 222 -14.58 -7.95 18.76
C PHE A 222 -14.81 -8.72 17.45
N GLU A 223 -13.77 -9.11 16.73
CA GLU A 223 -13.93 -9.84 15.46
C GLU A 223 -14.59 -11.23 15.65
N LYS A 224 -14.28 -11.89 16.77
CA LYS A 224 -14.89 -13.19 17.09
C LYS A 224 -16.36 -13.06 17.50
N ASN A 225 -16.71 -12.00 18.22
CA ASN A 225 -18.02 -11.86 18.88
C ASN A 225 -18.99 -10.91 18.15
N PHE A 226 -18.50 -10.04 17.27
CA PHE A 226 -19.28 -9.09 16.47
C PHE A 226 -19.06 -9.35 14.97
N GLN A 227 -19.59 -10.46 14.48
CA GLN A 227 -19.71 -10.71 13.04
C GLN A 227 -21.11 -10.30 12.58
N PRO A 228 -21.26 -9.25 11.75
CA PRO A 228 -22.56 -8.90 11.20
C PRO A 228 -23.01 -10.03 10.25
N GLY A 229 -24.02 -10.81 10.68
CA GLY A 229 -24.61 -11.90 9.89
C GLY A 229 -24.68 -13.29 10.53
N ARG A 230 -24.66 -13.41 11.87
CA ARG A 230 -25.26 -14.57 12.56
C ARG A 230 -26.59 -14.20 13.19
#